data_AF-A0AA36CFA1-F1
#
_entry.id   AF-A0AA36CFA1-F1
#
_cell.length_a   1.000
_cell.length_b   1.000
_cell.length_c   1.000
_cell.angle_alpha   90.00
_cell.angle_beta   90.00
_cell.angle_gamma   90.00
#
_symmetry.space_group_name_H-M   'P 1'
#
loop_
_entity.id
_entity.type
_entity.pdbx_description
1 polymer ?
#
loop_
_entity_poly.entity_id
_entity_poly.type
_entity_poly.pdbx_seq_one_letter_code
_entity_poly.pdbx_strand_id
1 'polypeptide(L)'
;MNLASLGMELTSPAPQKNTLLLRRFGGPFANFPARPFEIDVETPPAYRFSTNLLHRLAGPQLNKQHEDVLFYLFYNMTGEAYQLAAAAELYAQNWRYHKVECIWLTRNKFANFLDQTGSSERGTYTVFDPVHWAKVQRPMHLVYSELAERPVVDPQMLKEHGCSEQLIIDAQSVVLANHLQQQQLDPKLP
;
A
#
# COMPACT_ATOMS: atom_id res chain seq x y z
N MET A 1 24.81 33.80 15.04
CA MET A 1 25.05 32.53 14.31
C MET A 1 23.93 32.37 13.30
N ASN A 2 24.25 32.10 12.03
CA ASN A 2 23.25 31.94 10.97
C ASN A 2 23.09 30.44 10.66
N LEU A 3 21.86 29.96 10.44
CA LEU A 3 21.56 28.54 10.21
C LEU A 3 22.32 27.94 9.02
N ALA A 4 22.67 28.77 8.03
CA ALA A 4 23.53 28.35 6.91
C ALA A 4 24.94 27.90 7.36
N SER A 5 25.48 28.45 8.46
CA SER A 5 26.77 28.03 9.01
C SER A 5 26.73 26.69 9.76
N LEU A 6 25.53 26.11 9.95
CA LEU A 6 25.32 24.75 10.46
C LEU A 6 25.09 23.72 9.33
N GLY A 7 25.29 24.09 8.07
CA GLY A 7 25.17 23.15 6.94
C GLY A 7 23.74 22.85 6.50
N MET A 8 22.74 23.63 6.94
CA MET A 8 21.38 23.54 6.40
C MET A 8 21.26 24.39 5.12
N GLU A 9 21.23 23.72 3.97
CA GLU A 9 20.91 24.37 2.69
C GLU A 9 19.41 24.72 2.65
N LEU A 10 19.08 26.00 2.89
CA LEU A 10 17.72 26.54 2.82
C LEU A 10 17.32 26.91 1.38
N THR A 11 17.76 26.14 0.40
CA THR A 11 17.49 26.43 -1.02
C THR A 11 16.11 25.93 -1.41
N SER A 12 15.06 26.56 -0.86
CA SER A 12 13.73 26.47 -1.46
C SER A 12 13.68 27.45 -2.64
N PRO A 13 13.42 27.00 -3.88
CA PRO A 13 13.43 27.88 -5.03
C PRO A 13 12.25 28.86 -4.98
N ALA A 14 12.53 30.07 -4.50
CA ALA A 14 11.73 31.30 -4.54
C ALA A 14 10.30 31.23 -3.95
N PRO A 15 9.80 32.33 -3.33
CA PRO A 15 8.45 32.37 -2.77
C PRO A 15 7.42 32.46 -3.91
N GLN A 16 7.04 31.31 -4.48
CA GLN A 16 5.85 31.23 -5.32
C GLN A 16 4.63 31.48 -4.41
N LYS A 17 4.10 32.71 -4.43
CA LYS A 17 2.84 33.16 -3.82
C LYS A 17 2.20 32.13 -2.85
N ASN A 18 2.62 32.25 -1.59
CA ASN A 18 2.48 31.35 -0.44
C ASN A 18 1.04 30.99 0.04
N THR A 19 0.03 30.92 -0.82
CA THR A 19 -1.32 30.47 -0.40
C THR A 19 -1.49 28.96 -0.49
N LEU A 20 -0.83 28.29 -1.45
CA LEU A 20 -0.92 26.83 -1.61
C LEU A 20 -0.01 26.08 -0.64
N LEU A 21 1.11 26.68 -0.20
CA LEU A 21 2.03 26.07 0.76
C LEU A 21 1.43 25.97 2.16
N LEU A 22 0.68 26.99 2.61
CA LEU A 22 0.00 26.96 3.91
C LEU A 22 -1.08 25.88 3.98
N ARG A 23 -1.82 25.67 2.89
CA ARG A 23 -2.92 24.70 2.84
C ARG A 23 -2.44 23.24 2.96
N ARG A 24 -1.21 22.96 2.51
CA ARG A 24 -0.58 21.63 2.56
C ARG A 24 0.56 21.57 3.57
N PHE A 25 0.63 22.52 4.49
CA PHE A 25 1.68 22.55 5.51
C PHE A 25 1.45 21.41 6.51
N GLY A 26 2.29 20.37 6.45
CA GLY A 26 2.21 19.21 7.35
C GLY A 26 2.66 19.50 8.79
N GLY A 27 3.27 20.66 9.03
CA GLY A 27 3.81 21.06 10.33
C GLY A 27 5.33 21.23 10.32
N PRO A 28 5.90 21.84 11.38
CA PRO A 28 7.33 22.19 11.44
C PRO A 28 8.27 20.98 11.50
N PHE A 29 7.77 19.80 11.89
CA PHE A 29 8.54 18.56 11.98
C PHE A 29 8.08 17.49 10.97
N ALA A 30 7.16 17.85 10.07
CA ALA A 30 6.64 16.90 9.11
C ALA A 30 7.64 16.68 7.97
N ASN A 31 7.90 15.42 7.67
CA ASN A 31 8.73 15.03 6.52
C ASN A 31 7.97 15.12 5.19
N PHE A 32 6.64 15.28 5.23
CA PHE A 32 5.74 15.30 4.08
C PHE A 32 4.69 16.41 4.22
N PRO A 33 4.13 16.93 3.12
CA PRO A 33 2.99 17.85 3.17
C PRO A 33 1.76 17.18 3.78
N ALA A 34 0.85 18.00 4.33
CA ALA A 34 -0.43 17.52 4.86
C ALA A 34 -1.20 16.73 3.79
N ARG A 35 -1.64 15.53 4.17
CA ARG A 35 -2.37 14.61 3.30
C ARG A 35 -3.81 15.11 3.10
N PRO A 36 -4.48 14.79 1.99
CA PRO A 36 -5.83 15.30 1.72
C PRO A 36 -6.86 15.03 2.82
N PHE A 37 -6.75 13.91 3.54
CA PHE A 37 -7.64 13.54 4.64
C PHE A 37 -7.29 14.21 5.97
N GLU A 38 -6.13 14.85 6.08
CA GLU A 38 -5.69 15.64 7.25
C GLU A 38 -6.09 17.11 7.12
N ILE A 39 -6.58 17.53 5.95
CA ILE A 39 -6.97 18.91 5.68
C ILE A 39 -8.46 19.05 5.98
N ASP A 40 -8.78 19.83 7.02
CA ASP A 40 -10.16 20.19 7.31
C ASP A 40 -10.72 21.09 6.20
N VAL A 41 -11.77 20.62 5.55
CA VAL A 41 -12.54 21.36 4.56
C VAL A 41 -14.00 21.35 4.97
N GLU A 42 -14.66 22.50 4.84
CA GLU A 42 -16.09 22.58 5.10
C GLU A 42 -16.86 21.74 4.06
N THR A 43 -17.33 20.57 4.50
CA THR A 43 -18.15 19.68 3.67
C THR A 43 -19.63 20.03 3.82
N PRO A 44 -20.46 19.95 2.76
CA PRO A 44 -21.90 20.14 2.89
C PRO A 44 -22.51 19.19 3.93
N PRO A 45 -23.57 19.60 4.68
CA PRO A 45 -24.15 18.79 5.75
C PRO A 45 -24.57 17.37 5.31
N ALA A 46 -24.98 17.20 4.05
CA ALA A 46 -25.35 15.89 3.49
C ALA A 46 -24.19 14.86 3.47
N TYR A 47 -22.93 15.32 3.47
CA TYR A 47 -21.74 14.46 3.54
C TYR A 47 -21.25 14.22 4.97
N ARG A 48 -21.89 14.79 6.00
CA ARG A 48 -21.55 14.57 7.42
C ARG A 48 -22.29 13.36 7.99
N PHE A 49 -22.29 12.25 7.25
CA PHE A 49 -22.99 11.01 7.62
C PHE A 49 -22.37 10.29 8.82
N SER A 50 -21.11 10.60 9.16
CA SER A 50 -20.38 9.96 10.26
C SER A 50 -21.05 10.16 11.62
N THR A 51 -21.66 11.32 11.89
CA THR A 51 -22.20 11.64 13.22
C THR A 51 -23.40 10.77 13.62
N ASN A 52 -24.17 10.27 12.65
CA ASN A 52 -25.43 9.55 12.93
C ASN A 52 -25.37 8.06 12.57
N LEU A 53 -24.48 7.65 11.66
CA LEU A 53 -24.47 6.30 11.09
C LEU A 53 -23.24 5.46 11.44
N LEU A 54 -22.20 6.02 12.07
CA LEU A 54 -20.97 5.27 12.40
C LEU A 54 -21.25 3.97 13.17
N HIS A 55 -22.16 4.00 14.16
CA HIS A 55 -22.50 2.79 14.93
C HIS A 55 -23.23 1.71 14.11
N ARG A 56 -23.78 2.08 12.94
CA ARG A 56 -24.54 1.19 12.04
C ARG A 56 -23.70 0.65 10.89
N LEU A 57 -22.52 1.22 10.65
CA LEU A 57 -21.61 0.77 9.62
C LEU A 57 -20.74 -0.36 10.18
N ALA A 58 -20.60 -1.44 9.42
CA ALA A 58 -19.59 -2.43 9.72
C ALA A 58 -18.21 -1.74 9.68
N GLY A 59 -17.32 -2.10 10.61
CA GLY A 59 -15.93 -1.65 10.55
C GLY A 59 -15.30 -1.97 9.20
N PRO A 60 -14.26 -1.24 8.79
CA PRO A 60 -13.61 -1.46 7.49
C PRO A 60 -13.15 -2.93 7.39
N GLN A 61 -13.63 -3.67 6.40
CA GLN A 61 -13.25 -5.06 6.13
C GLN A 61 -12.35 -5.11 4.89
N LEU A 62 -11.04 -5.00 5.11
CA LEU A 62 -10.01 -4.90 4.06
C LEU A 62 -9.90 -6.17 3.22
N ASN A 63 -10.10 -7.34 3.83
CA ASN A 63 -10.15 -8.64 3.16
C ASN A 63 -11.25 -8.75 2.08
N LYS A 64 -12.27 -7.90 2.14
CA LYS A 64 -13.36 -7.85 1.16
C LYS A 64 -13.24 -6.69 0.18
N GLN A 65 -12.21 -5.85 0.33
CA GLN A 65 -12.04 -4.70 -0.56
C GLN A 65 -11.41 -5.11 -1.88
N HIS A 66 -11.82 -4.39 -2.92
CA HIS A 66 -11.21 -4.50 -4.24
C HIS A 66 -9.75 -4.03 -4.21
N GLU A 67 -8.91 -4.61 -5.06
CA GLU A 67 -7.48 -4.28 -5.17
C GLU A 67 -7.23 -2.78 -5.31
N ASP A 68 -8.09 -2.05 -6.03
CA ASP A 68 -7.96 -0.60 -6.20
C ASP A 68 -8.00 0.16 -4.86
N VAL A 69 -8.85 -0.27 -3.93
CA VAL A 69 -8.93 0.34 -2.59
C VAL A 69 -7.66 0.01 -1.80
N LEU A 70 -7.14 -1.20 -1.94
CA LEU A 70 -5.89 -1.60 -1.29
C LEU A 70 -4.70 -0.82 -1.85
N PHE A 71 -4.60 -0.63 -3.17
CA PHE A 71 -3.60 0.24 -3.77
C PHE A 71 -3.74 1.67 -3.27
N TYR A 72 -4.97 2.18 -3.13
CA TYR A 72 -5.21 3.54 -2.62
C TYR A 72 -4.65 3.69 -1.21
N LEU A 73 -4.97 2.76 -0.32
CA LEU A 73 -4.45 2.76 1.05
C LEU A 73 -2.92 2.64 1.07
N PHE A 74 -2.35 1.74 0.27
CA PHE A 74 -0.90 1.52 0.24
C PHE A 74 -0.11 2.77 -0.18
N TYR A 75 -0.58 3.50 -1.20
CA TYR A 75 0.12 4.67 -1.73
C TYR A 75 -0.21 5.98 -1.01
N ASN A 76 -1.36 6.08 -0.31
CA ASN A 76 -1.79 7.33 0.35
C ASN A 76 -1.65 7.32 1.87
N MET A 77 -1.57 6.14 2.51
CA MET A 77 -1.43 6.00 3.97
C MET A 77 0.00 5.61 4.37
N THR A 78 1.00 6.22 3.72
CA THR A 78 2.40 5.88 3.96
C THR A 78 2.80 6.07 5.42
N GLY A 79 3.49 5.08 5.99
CA GLY A 79 3.91 5.08 7.40
C GLY A 79 2.83 4.71 8.41
N GLU A 80 1.59 4.45 7.97
CA GLU A 80 0.47 4.09 8.84
C GLU A 80 0.22 2.58 8.87
N ALA A 81 -0.48 2.11 9.91
CA ALA A 81 -0.91 0.71 10.00
C ALA A 81 -1.75 0.26 8.79
N TYR A 82 -2.50 1.17 8.17
CA TYR A 82 -3.30 0.90 6.97
C TYR A 82 -2.47 0.53 5.74
N GLN A 83 -1.27 1.09 5.58
CA GLN A 83 -0.40 0.71 4.46
C GLN A 83 0.07 -0.75 4.62
N LEU A 84 0.46 -1.14 5.82
CA LEU A 84 0.87 -2.52 6.12
C LEU A 84 -0.30 -3.49 5.94
N ALA A 85 -1.49 -3.14 6.41
CA ALA A 85 -2.69 -3.97 6.23
C ALA A 85 -3.04 -4.14 4.75
N ALA A 86 -3.00 -3.06 3.96
CA ALA A 86 -3.23 -3.13 2.52
C ALA A 86 -2.19 -4.00 1.81
N ALA A 87 -0.91 -3.88 2.19
CA ALA A 87 0.15 -4.72 1.65
C ALA A 87 -0.06 -6.21 1.96
N ALA A 88 -0.52 -6.54 3.17
CA ALA A 88 -0.82 -7.90 3.57
C ALA A 88 -1.98 -8.50 2.76
N GLU A 89 -3.04 -7.73 2.54
CA GLU A 89 -4.18 -8.16 1.73
C GLU A 89 -3.82 -8.29 0.24
N LEU A 90 -3.04 -7.35 -0.32
CA LEU A 90 -2.51 -7.47 -1.68
C LEU A 90 -1.66 -8.74 -1.83
N TYR A 91 -0.81 -9.04 -0.84
CA TYR A 91 -0.02 -10.27 -0.82
C TYR A 91 -0.90 -11.53 -0.83
N ALA A 92 -1.98 -11.53 -0.04
CA ALA A 92 -2.97 -12.60 0.01
C ALA A 92 -3.74 -12.76 -1.31
N GLN A 93 -3.90 -11.67 -2.07
CA GLN A 93 -4.48 -11.65 -3.41
C GLN A 93 -3.46 -11.95 -4.53
N ASN A 94 -2.30 -12.52 -4.19
CA ASN A 94 -1.21 -12.89 -5.12
C ASN A 94 -0.47 -11.74 -5.78
N TRP A 95 -0.52 -10.54 -5.20
CA TRP A 95 0.37 -9.46 -5.57
C TRP A 95 1.71 -9.59 -4.85
N ARG A 96 2.79 -9.18 -5.50
CA ARG A 96 4.13 -9.12 -4.94
C ARG A 96 4.68 -7.72 -5.15
N TYR A 97 5.37 -7.20 -4.13
CA TYR A 97 5.99 -5.89 -4.21
C TYR A 97 7.45 -6.04 -4.63
N HIS A 98 7.83 -5.34 -5.69
CA HIS A 98 9.21 -5.30 -6.17
C HIS A 98 9.95 -4.16 -5.45
N LYS A 99 10.95 -4.49 -4.61
CA LYS A 99 11.60 -3.50 -3.72
C LYS A 99 12.39 -2.42 -4.47
N VAL A 100 13.00 -2.79 -5.60
CA VAL A 100 13.84 -1.87 -6.40
C VAL A 100 12.99 -0.95 -7.28
N GLU A 101 12.08 -1.52 -8.07
CA GLU A 101 11.17 -0.75 -8.92
C GLU A 101 10.01 -0.09 -8.16
N CYS A 102 9.79 -0.45 -6.89
CA CYS A 102 8.75 0.09 -6.01
C CYS A 102 7.31 -0.09 -6.53
N ILE A 103 7.03 -1.21 -7.18
CA ILE A 103 5.74 -1.52 -7.82
C ILE A 103 5.11 -2.80 -7.30
N TRP A 104 3.79 -2.89 -7.44
CA TRP A 104 3.05 -4.13 -7.25
C TRP A 104 2.85 -4.86 -8.57
N LEU A 105 3.12 -6.16 -8.58
CA LEU A 105 2.97 -7.03 -9.74
C LEU A 105 2.33 -8.37 -9.39
N THR A 106 1.70 -9.00 -10.38
CA THR A 106 1.23 -10.38 -10.30
C THR A 106 1.43 -11.07 -11.64
N ARG A 107 1.59 -12.40 -11.63
CA ARG A 107 1.75 -13.18 -12.87
C ARG A 107 0.50 -13.01 -13.74
N ASN A 108 0.68 -12.71 -15.03
CA ASN A 108 -0.45 -12.71 -15.94
C ASN A 108 -0.92 -14.16 -16.14
N LYS A 109 -2.21 -14.42 -15.85
CA LYS A 109 -2.84 -15.75 -15.94
C LYS A 109 -2.81 -16.34 -17.36
N PHE A 110 -2.69 -15.50 -18.38
CA PHE A 110 -2.69 -15.90 -19.79
C PHE A 110 -1.30 -15.87 -20.43
N ALA A 111 -0.24 -15.53 -19.68
CA ALA A 111 1.11 -15.46 -20.21
C ALA A 111 1.88 -16.76 -19.96
N ASN A 112 2.73 -17.11 -20.93
CA ASN A 112 3.69 -18.20 -20.78
C ASN A 112 4.98 -17.68 -20.13
N PHE A 113 5.47 -18.38 -19.11
CA PHE A 113 6.72 -18.07 -18.44
C PHE A 113 7.81 -18.98 -19.01
N LEU A 114 8.81 -18.37 -19.66
CA LEU A 114 9.72 -19.07 -20.58
C LEU A 114 11.04 -19.50 -19.92
N ASP A 115 11.34 -19.01 -18.72
CA ASP A 115 12.63 -19.25 -18.06
C ASP A 115 12.50 -19.20 -16.54
N GLN A 116 11.93 -20.24 -15.94
CA GLN A 116 11.78 -20.36 -14.48
C GLN A 116 13.01 -21.10 -13.92
N THR A 117 14.00 -20.33 -13.49
CA THR A 117 15.11 -20.83 -12.68
C THR A 117 14.70 -20.76 -11.19
N GLY A 118 15.31 -21.57 -10.33
CA GLY A 118 15.01 -21.55 -8.88
C GLY A 118 15.17 -20.18 -8.20
N SER A 119 15.93 -19.25 -8.80
CA SER A 119 16.20 -17.91 -8.26
C SER A 119 15.55 -16.76 -9.03
N SER A 120 15.03 -17.01 -10.23
CA SER A 120 14.46 -15.95 -11.09
C SER A 120 13.54 -16.51 -12.15
N GLU A 121 12.63 -15.69 -12.62
CA GLU A 121 11.75 -16.04 -13.73
C GLU A 121 11.58 -14.92 -14.75
N ARG A 122 11.28 -15.28 -16.00
CA ARG A 122 10.98 -14.31 -17.06
C ARG A 122 9.61 -14.55 -17.68
N GLY A 123 8.82 -13.50 -17.76
CA GLY A 123 7.47 -13.55 -18.34
C GLY A 123 6.78 -12.20 -18.38
N THR A 124 5.51 -12.21 -18.78
CA THR A 124 4.66 -11.01 -18.79
C THR A 124 3.88 -10.95 -17.49
N TYR A 125 3.98 -9.81 -16.80
CA TYR A 125 3.29 -9.56 -15.54
C TYR A 125 2.21 -8.50 -15.72
N THR A 126 1.19 -8.59 -14.88
CA THR A 126 0.27 -7.48 -14.66
C THR A 126 0.88 -6.61 -13.56
N VAL A 127 1.23 -5.37 -13.90
CA VAL A 127 1.81 -4.38 -12.98
C VAL A 127 0.75 -3.31 -12.71
N PHE A 128 0.64 -2.86 -11.46
CA PHE A 128 -0.17 -1.69 -11.14
C PHE A 128 0.67 -0.42 -11.27
N ASP A 129 0.26 0.48 -12.15
CA ASP A 129 0.84 1.80 -12.36
C ASP A 129 0.12 2.84 -11.48
N PRO A 130 0.75 3.36 -10.41
CA PRO A 130 0.14 4.33 -9.51
C PRO A 130 -0.01 5.72 -10.13
N VAL A 131 0.73 6.05 -11.19
CA VAL A 131 0.67 7.36 -11.86
C VAL A 131 -0.57 7.46 -12.73
N HIS A 132 -0.83 6.41 -13.52
CA HIS A 132 -1.99 6.35 -14.40
C HIS A 132 -3.21 5.65 -13.78
N TRP A 133 -3.05 5.12 -12.55
CA TRP A 133 -4.07 4.38 -11.83
C TRP A 133 -4.64 3.21 -12.65
N ALA A 134 -3.75 2.40 -13.22
CA ALA A 134 -4.12 1.36 -14.18
C ALA A 134 -3.27 0.10 -14.06
N LYS A 135 -3.84 -1.03 -14.46
CA LYS A 135 -3.10 -2.30 -14.59
C LYS A 135 -2.55 -2.42 -16.00
N VAL A 136 -1.24 -2.59 -16.12
CA VAL A 136 -0.52 -2.69 -17.40
C VAL A 136 0.15 -4.05 -17.54
N GLN A 137 0.19 -4.58 -18.76
CA GLN A 137 0.95 -5.79 -19.07
C GLN A 137 2.39 -5.41 -19.39
N ARG A 138 3.35 -5.97 -18.65
CA ARG A 138 4.76 -5.61 -18.79
C ARG A 138 5.65 -6.87 -18.80
N PRO A 139 6.49 -7.07 -19.84
CA PRO A 139 7.49 -8.14 -19.81
C PRO A 139 8.57 -7.79 -18.79
N MET A 140 8.89 -8.72 -17.90
CA MET A 140 9.89 -8.53 -16.84
C MET A 140 10.73 -9.78 -16.66
N HIS A 141 11.96 -9.57 -16.17
CA HIS A 141 12.77 -10.60 -15.55
C HIS A 141 12.74 -10.34 -14.04
N LEU A 142 12.17 -11.28 -13.29
CA LEU A 142 11.90 -11.14 -11.88
C LEU A 142 12.90 -11.98 -11.09
N VAL A 143 13.73 -11.31 -10.30
CA VAL A 143 14.65 -11.97 -9.38
C VAL A 143 13.98 -12.06 -8.01
N TYR A 144 13.85 -13.27 -7.46
CA TYR A 144 13.05 -13.47 -6.24
C TYR A 144 13.62 -12.74 -5.02
N SER A 145 14.93 -12.52 -4.95
CA SER A 145 15.56 -11.74 -3.87
C SER A 145 15.17 -10.25 -3.88
N GLU A 146 14.70 -9.72 -5.01
CA GLU A 146 14.25 -8.33 -5.15
C GLU A 146 12.78 -8.14 -4.79
N LEU A 147 12.05 -9.24 -4.57
CA LEU A 147 10.70 -9.20 -4.04
C LEU A 147 10.70 -8.93 -2.54
N ALA A 148 9.71 -8.18 -2.09
CA ALA A 148 9.42 -8.04 -0.68
C ALA A 148 8.89 -9.35 -0.11
N GLU A 149 9.30 -9.65 1.11
CA GLU A 149 8.72 -10.72 1.89
C GLU A 149 7.29 -10.36 2.30
N ARG A 150 6.60 -11.35 2.86
CA ARG A 150 5.25 -11.15 3.36
C ARG A 150 5.24 -10.08 4.46
N PRO A 151 4.37 -9.05 4.35
CA PRO A 151 4.24 -8.04 5.40
C PRO A 151 3.83 -8.67 6.73
N VAL A 152 4.55 -8.33 7.80
CA VAL A 152 4.19 -8.70 9.17
C VAL A 152 3.32 -7.59 9.74
N VAL A 153 2.08 -7.93 10.05
CA VAL A 153 1.12 -6.99 10.64
C VAL A 153 0.96 -7.36 12.11
N ASP A 154 1.45 -6.52 13.01
CA ASP A 154 1.20 -6.67 14.44
C ASP A 154 -0.28 -6.39 14.73
N PRO A 155 -1.03 -7.34 15.31
CA PRO A 155 -2.43 -7.13 15.70
C PRO A 155 -2.66 -5.90 16.57
N GLN A 156 -1.68 -5.46 17.36
CA GLN A 156 -1.82 -4.30 18.23
C GLN A 156 -1.83 -2.98 17.44
N MET A 157 -1.01 -2.86 16.38
CA MET A 157 -0.92 -1.65 15.56
C MET A 157 -2.27 -1.27 14.91
N LEU A 158 -3.09 -2.27 14.58
CA LEU A 158 -4.42 -2.04 14.00
C LEU A 158 -5.48 -1.69 15.03
N LYS A 159 -5.36 -2.19 16.27
CA LYS A 159 -6.31 -1.88 17.36
C LYS A 159 -6.21 -0.43 17.81
N GLU A 160 -5.00 0.14 17.87
CA GLU A 160 -4.77 1.54 18.27
C GLU A 160 -5.39 2.56 17.31
N HIS A 161 -5.53 2.19 16.03
CA HIS A 161 -6.08 3.04 14.97
C HIS A 161 -7.57 2.76 14.67
N GLY A 162 -8.27 2.04 15.55
CA GLY A 162 -9.72 1.80 15.41
C GLY A 162 -10.12 0.78 14.32
N CYS A 163 -9.19 -0.09 13.88
CA CYS A 163 -9.49 -1.21 13.00
C CYS A 163 -10.10 -2.38 13.80
N SER A 164 -11.22 -2.94 13.36
CA SER A 164 -11.97 -3.94 14.12
C SER A 164 -11.29 -5.32 14.15
N GLU A 165 -11.54 -6.10 15.21
CA GLU A 165 -10.95 -7.44 15.43
C GLU A 165 -11.24 -8.46 14.33
N GLN A 166 -12.28 -8.24 13.53
CA GLN A 166 -12.64 -9.11 12.39
C GLN A 166 -11.55 -9.15 11.31
N LEU A 167 -10.80 -8.05 11.12
CA LEU A 167 -9.69 -7.95 10.18
C LEU A 167 -8.52 -8.88 10.52
N ILE A 168 -8.26 -9.06 11.83
CA ILE A 168 -7.15 -9.89 12.33
C ILE A 168 -7.44 -11.36 12.02
N ILE A 169 -8.69 -11.79 12.19
CA ILE A 169 -9.13 -13.17 11.97
C ILE A 169 -9.16 -13.51 10.48
N ASP A 170 -9.64 -12.59 9.63
CA ASP A 170 -9.74 -12.82 8.20
C ASP A 170 -8.35 -12.84 7.52
N ALA A 171 -7.45 -11.92 7.90
CA ALA A 171 -6.08 -11.93 7.41
C ALA A 171 -5.33 -13.20 7.84
N GLN A 172 -5.51 -13.68 9.08
CA GLN A 172 -4.85 -14.90 9.56
C GLN A 172 -5.44 -16.18 8.93
N SER A 173 -6.76 -16.23 8.72
CA SER A 173 -7.45 -17.41 8.18
C SER A 173 -7.24 -17.59 6.67
N VAL A 174 -7.28 -16.50 5.89
CA VAL A 174 -7.00 -16.52 4.44
C VAL A 174 -5.52 -16.82 4.18
N VAL A 175 -4.64 -16.35 5.05
CA VAL A 175 -3.20 -16.65 4.99
C VAL A 175 -2.90 -18.12 5.22
N LEU A 176 -3.51 -18.75 6.22
CA LEU A 176 -3.33 -20.17 6.49
C LEU A 176 -3.86 -21.02 5.33
N ALA A 177 -5.00 -20.62 4.75
CA ALA A 177 -5.54 -21.24 3.55
C ALA A 177 -4.60 -21.10 2.34
N ASN A 178 -4.06 -19.90 2.10
CA ASN A 178 -3.12 -19.65 1.01
C ASN A 178 -1.78 -20.37 1.20
N HIS A 179 -1.27 -20.51 2.43
CA HIS A 179 -0.06 -21.30 2.72
C HIS A 179 -0.27 -22.79 2.42
N LEU A 180 -1.42 -23.35 2.81
CA LEU A 180 -1.78 -24.74 2.49
C LEU A 180 -1.99 -24.93 0.98
N GLN A 181 -2.52 -23.93 0.29
CA GLN A 181 -2.73 -23.97 -1.15
C GLN A 181 -1.42 -23.80 -1.94
N GLN A 182 -0.47 -23.01 -1.44
CA GLN A 182 0.90 -22.92 -1.98
C GLN A 182 1.63 -24.26 -1.82
N GLN A 183 1.48 -24.95 -0.68
CA GLN A 183 2.05 -26.28 -0.46
C GLN A 183 1.42 -27.37 -1.37
N GLN A 184 0.19 -27.17 -1.84
CA GLN A 184 -0.47 -28.09 -2.78
C GLN A 184 -0.16 -27.81 -4.26
N LEU A 185 0.42 -26.66 -4.61
CA LEU A 185 0.83 -26.33 -5.98
C LEU A 185 2.25 -26.78 -6.35
N ASP A 186 3.02 -27.34 -5.41
CA ASP A 186 4.33 -27.96 -5.69
C ASP A 186 4.25 -29.50 -5.67
N PRO A 187 3.79 -30.17 -6.75
CA PRO A 187 4.14 -31.55 -6.94
C PRO A 187 5.58 -31.62 -7.48
N LYS A 188 6.53 -31.69 -6.55
CA LYS A 188 7.93 -32.12 -6.73
C LYS A 188 8.86 -31.16 -7.49
N LEU A 189 9.92 -30.75 -6.80
CA LEU A 189 11.27 -30.87 -7.34
C LEU A 189 12.06 -31.89 -6.48
N PRO A 190 13.01 -32.64 -7.06
CA PRO A 190 13.82 -33.64 -6.37
C PRO A 190 14.79 -33.05 -5.35
#